data_AF-A0AAE1QNF4-F1
#
_entry.id   AF-A0AAE1QNF4-F1
#
_cell.length_a   1.000
_cell.length_b   1.000
_cell.length_c   1.000
_cell.angle_alpha   90.00
_cell.angle_beta   90.00
_cell.angle_gamma   90.00
#
_symmetry.space_group_name_H-M   'P 1'
#
loop_
_entity.id
_entity.type
_entity.pdbx_description
1 polymer ?
#
loop_
_entity_poly.entity_id
_entity_poly.type
_entity_poly.pdbx_seq_one_letter_code
_entity_poly.pdbx_strand_id
1 'polypeptide(L)'
;MSEANVPIIPGYHGENQDENFLFDEAKKLGFPIMIKAVRGGGGKGMRVCLTEEDFFDRLNSAKTEALKSFNDDKMLIEKYVERPRHIEVQVFGDEHGNYIYLFERDCSVQRRHQKIIEEAPAPGLNDELRKKLGTAAVNAAKAVNYVGAGTVEFVFDSLTNEFYFMEMNTRLQVEHPITEMITKTDLVEMQFNVANGEKLSLSQNDVQINGHSFEARIYAEDPSNDFLPISGKINYLSEPEVCDDVRVETGVRSGDEVSVYYDPMIAKLVVWSKDREKALKKLIKELSNYKITGLTTNIPFLMQLASHKKFGEDIVSPMPGVVEKILVQEGQSVKKGETLAVIIAMKMEYLIKSNKDQVVDKILLKAGENVAKGGKLITFIN
;
A
#
# COMPACT_ATOMS: atom_id res chain seq x y z
N MET A 1 14.91 -7.45 -14.27
CA MET A 1 15.07 -6.76 -12.97
C MET A 1 16.32 -7.20 -12.24
N SER A 2 16.52 -8.49 -11.96
CA SER A 2 17.77 -8.99 -11.36
C SER A 2 19.03 -8.54 -12.13
N GLU A 3 19.05 -8.75 -13.46
CA GLU A 3 20.16 -8.30 -14.33
C GLU A 3 20.33 -6.77 -14.39
N ALA A 4 19.29 -6.01 -14.02
CA ALA A 4 19.30 -4.56 -14.03
C ALA A 4 19.76 -3.95 -12.69
N ASN A 5 20.29 -4.77 -11.77
CA ASN A 5 20.67 -4.36 -10.41
C ASN A 5 19.50 -3.73 -9.62
N VAL A 6 18.29 -4.22 -9.84
CA VAL A 6 17.11 -3.83 -9.07
C VAL A 6 16.89 -4.89 -7.99
N PRO A 7 16.88 -4.54 -6.69
CA PRO A 7 16.64 -5.50 -5.63
C PRO A 7 15.29 -6.20 -5.82
N ILE A 8 15.30 -7.54 -5.81
CA ILE A 8 14.11 -8.38 -5.84
C ILE A 8 13.98 -9.13 -4.53
N ILE A 9 12.77 -9.52 -4.15
CA ILE A 9 12.56 -10.29 -2.91
C ILE A 9 13.38 -11.60 -3.02
N PRO A 10 14.25 -11.90 -2.04
CA PRO A 10 14.98 -13.15 -2.01
C PRO A 10 13.98 -14.31 -1.98
N GLY A 11 14.17 -15.28 -2.88
CA GLY A 11 13.21 -16.35 -3.03
C GLY A 11 13.65 -17.41 -4.01
N TYR A 12 12.96 -18.55 -3.96
CA TYR A 12 13.05 -19.61 -4.93
C TYR A 12 11.90 -19.53 -5.93
N HIS A 13 12.25 -19.30 -7.20
CA HIS A 13 11.33 -19.18 -8.33
C HIS A 13 11.58 -20.22 -9.41
N GLY A 14 12.23 -21.34 -9.07
CA GLY A 14 12.62 -22.37 -10.03
C GLY A 14 11.51 -23.39 -10.36
N GLU A 15 11.79 -24.24 -11.34
CA GLU A 15 10.83 -25.22 -11.86
C GLU A 15 10.70 -26.49 -11.00
N ASN A 16 11.64 -26.77 -10.10
CA ASN A 16 11.51 -27.91 -9.19
C ASN A 16 10.46 -27.60 -8.11
N GLN A 17 9.41 -28.41 -8.06
CA GLN A 17 8.24 -28.24 -7.19
C GLN A 17 8.08 -29.40 -6.19
N ASP A 18 9.12 -30.24 -6.02
CA ASP A 18 9.17 -31.25 -4.97
C ASP A 18 9.05 -30.60 -3.59
N GLU A 19 8.20 -31.13 -2.72
CA GLU A 19 7.83 -30.48 -1.45
C GLU A 19 9.00 -30.43 -0.47
N ASN A 20 9.86 -31.45 -0.45
CA ASN A 20 11.05 -31.48 0.40
C ASN A 20 12.10 -30.50 -0.13
N PHE A 21 12.26 -30.41 -1.45
CA PHE A 21 13.13 -29.42 -2.06
C PHE A 21 12.67 -27.98 -1.74
N LEU A 22 11.37 -27.69 -1.87
CA LEU A 22 10.81 -26.38 -1.49
C LEU A 22 11.01 -26.07 -0.01
N PHE A 23 10.93 -27.09 0.86
CA PHE A 23 11.22 -26.95 2.29
C PHE A 23 12.69 -26.62 2.55
N ASP A 24 13.62 -27.28 1.85
CA ASP A 24 15.05 -26.98 1.97
C ASP A 24 15.40 -25.56 1.48
N GLU A 25 14.75 -25.08 0.41
CA GLU A 25 14.89 -23.69 -0.03
C GLU A 25 14.31 -22.70 0.99
N ALA A 26 13.15 -23.01 1.58
CA ALA A 26 12.57 -22.22 2.67
C ALA A 26 13.52 -22.10 3.88
N LYS A 27 14.18 -23.21 4.25
CA LYS A 27 15.19 -23.23 5.31
C LYS A 27 16.39 -22.34 5.02
N LYS A 28 16.88 -22.35 3.78
CA LYS A 28 18.00 -21.48 3.36
C LYS A 28 17.65 -19.99 3.46
N LEU A 29 16.40 -19.63 3.13
CA LEU A 29 15.91 -18.25 3.23
C LEU A 29 15.67 -17.80 4.68
N GLY A 30 15.37 -18.76 5.57
CA GLY A 30 15.06 -18.54 6.97
C GLY A 30 13.65 -17.97 7.18
N PHE A 31 12.95 -18.53 8.15
CA PHE A 31 11.58 -18.11 8.49
C PHE A 31 11.56 -16.75 9.22
N PRO A 32 10.48 -15.95 9.08
CA PRO A 32 9.26 -16.22 8.32
C PRO A 32 9.46 -16.10 6.80
N ILE A 33 8.68 -16.88 6.05
CA ILE A 33 8.62 -16.88 4.58
C ILE A 33 7.17 -16.72 4.08
N MET A 34 7.03 -16.37 2.81
CA MET A 34 5.76 -16.32 2.09
C MET A 34 5.75 -17.36 0.99
N ILE A 35 4.73 -18.22 0.98
CA ILE A 35 4.45 -19.15 -0.11
C ILE A 35 3.44 -18.48 -1.03
N LYS A 36 3.73 -18.38 -2.33
CA LYS A 36 2.83 -17.74 -3.31
C LYS A 36 2.61 -18.64 -4.51
N ALA A 37 1.39 -18.67 -5.04
CA ALA A 37 1.14 -19.27 -6.34
C ALA A 37 1.77 -18.44 -7.47
N VAL A 38 2.39 -19.08 -8.46
CA VAL A 38 3.01 -18.40 -9.63
C VAL A 38 2.00 -17.52 -10.39
N ARG A 39 0.75 -17.97 -10.49
CA ARG A 39 -0.35 -17.26 -11.17
C ARG A 39 -1.26 -16.46 -10.22
N GLY A 40 -0.85 -16.25 -8.98
CA GLY A 40 -1.67 -15.65 -7.92
C GLY A 40 -1.80 -14.13 -8.02
N GLY A 41 -2.78 -13.64 -8.79
CA GLY A 41 -3.18 -12.23 -8.75
C GLY A 41 -4.06 -11.88 -7.53
N GLY A 42 -3.83 -10.72 -6.92
CA GLY A 42 -4.70 -10.17 -5.86
C GLY A 42 -4.70 -10.95 -4.53
N GLY A 43 -3.56 -11.53 -4.15
CA GLY A 43 -3.38 -12.20 -2.86
C GLY A 43 -3.91 -13.65 -2.76
N LYS A 44 -4.53 -14.18 -3.82
CA LYS A 44 -5.06 -15.55 -3.84
C LYS A 44 -3.93 -16.58 -3.90
N GLY A 45 -4.01 -17.60 -3.05
CA GLY A 45 -3.00 -18.65 -2.94
C GLY A 45 -1.70 -18.20 -2.28
N MET A 46 -1.73 -17.15 -1.44
CA MET A 46 -0.60 -16.71 -0.63
C MET A 46 -0.74 -17.21 0.82
N ARG A 47 0.35 -17.72 1.40
CA ARG A 47 0.40 -18.17 2.81
C ARG A 47 1.67 -17.70 3.47
N VAL A 48 1.53 -17.03 4.60
CA VAL A 48 2.66 -16.77 5.50
C VAL A 48 2.97 -18.05 6.26
N CYS A 49 4.25 -18.42 6.29
CA CYS A 49 4.74 -19.53 7.07
C CYS A 49 5.80 -19.02 8.05
N LEU A 50 5.51 -19.17 9.34
CA LEU A 50 6.29 -18.56 10.42
C LEU A 50 7.38 -19.49 10.96
N THR A 51 7.18 -20.80 10.85
CA THR A 51 8.05 -21.83 11.41
C THR A 51 8.21 -22.97 10.41
N GLU A 52 9.26 -23.75 10.58
CA GLU A 52 9.47 -24.96 9.79
C GLU A 52 8.33 -25.98 9.94
N GLU A 53 7.76 -26.10 11.13
CA GLU A 53 6.70 -27.06 11.46
C GLU A 53 5.42 -26.79 10.66
N ASP A 54 5.12 -25.53 10.38
CA ASP A 54 3.93 -25.12 9.64
C ASP A 54 4.06 -25.32 8.11
N PHE A 55 5.26 -25.60 7.60
CA PHE A 55 5.56 -25.46 6.17
C PHE A 55 4.66 -26.30 5.26
N PHE A 56 4.59 -27.61 5.49
CA PHE A 56 3.85 -28.52 4.62
C PHE A 56 2.35 -28.22 4.63
N ASP A 57 1.79 -27.85 5.79
CA ASP A 57 0.39 -27.47 5.91
C ASP A 57 0.08 -26.19 5.12
N ARG A 58 0.96 -25.19 5.24
CA ARG A 58 0.83 -23.92 4.49
C ARG A 58 1.00 -24.14 2.99
N LEU A 59 1.95 -24.97 2.57
CA LEU A 59 2.18 -25.32 1.17
C LEU A 59 0.95 -26.00 0.55
N ASN A 60 0.41 -27.02 1.21
CA ASN A 60 -0.77 -27.74 0.74
C ASN A 60 -2.01 -26.86 0.66
N SER A 61 -2.20 -25.96 1.64
CA SER A 61 -3.27 -24.96 1.63
C SER A 61 -3.14 -24.02 0.43
N ALA A 62 -1.94 -23.52 0.15
CA ALA A 62 -1.65 -22.64 -0.98
C ALA A 62 -1.90 -23.35 -2.34
N LYS A 63 -1.37 -24.57 -2.52
CA LYS A 63 -1.61 -25.40 -3.71
C LYS A 63 -3.09 -25.65 -3.98
N THR A 64 -3.85 -26.00 -2.94
CA THR A 64 -5.29 -26.27 -3.08
C THR A 64 -6.06 -25.04 -3.55
N GLU A 65 -5.74 -23.85 -3.02
CA GLU A 65 -6.37 -22.61 -3.44
C GLU A 65 -5.97 -22.20 -4.87
N ALA A 66 -4.70 -22.39 -5.22
CA ALA A 66 -4.16 -22.07 -6.53
C ALA A 66 -4.76 -22.98 -7.62
N LEU A 67 -4.88 -24.29 -7.37
CA LEU A 67 -5.56 -25.22 -8.26
C LEU A 67 -7.02 -24.83 -8.49
N LYS A 68 -7.75 -24.48 -7.42
CA LYS A 68 -9.15 -24.05 -7.53
C LYS A 68 -9.32 -22.75 -8.29
N SER A 69 -8.37 -21.82 -8.17
CA SER A 69 -8.49 -20.47 -8.73
C SER A 69 -7.90 -20.33 -10.12
N PHE A 70 -6.81 -21.05 -10.40
CA PHE A 70 -5.94 -20.84 -11.57
C PHE A 70 -5.59 -22.13 -12.32
N ASN A 71 -6.01 -23.30 -11.81
CA ASN A 71 -5.67 -24.61 -12.34
C ASN A 71 -4.14 -24.80 -12.50
N ASP A 72 -3.38 -24.30 -11.53
CA ASP A 72 -1.92 -24.34 -11.45
C ASP A 72 -1.50 -24.49 -9.98
N ASP A 73 -0.64 -25.45 -9.68
CA ASP A 73 -0.12 -25.73 -8.33
C ASP A 73 1.36 -25.33 -8.15
N LYS A 74 1.97 -24.67 -9.13
CA LYS A 74 3.34 -24.15 -8.99
C LYS A 74 3.40 -23.05 -7.94
N MET A 75 4.35 -23.19 -7.04
CA MET A 75 4.59 -22.30 -5.91
C MET A 75 5.95 -21.61 -6.03
N LEU A 76 5.99 -20.39 -5.50
CA LEU A 76 7.15 -19.57 -5.23
C LEU A 76 7.36 -19.51 -3.71
N ILE A 77 8.62 -19.51 -3.28
CA ILE A 77 8.98 -19.33 -1.88
C ILE A 77 9.76 -18.03 -1.78
N GLU A 78 9.26 -17.06 -1.03
CA GLU A 78 9.86 -15.74 -0.90
C GLU A 78 10.09 -15.37 0.56
N LYS A 79 11.06 -14.49 0.82
CA LYS A 79 11.24 -13.91 2.15
C LYS A 79 9.99 -13.13 2.55
N TYR A 80 9.49 -13.35 3.76
CA TYR A 80 8.38 -12.56 4.29
C TYR A 80 8.88 -11.20 4.77
N VAL A 81 8.25 -10.13 4.30
CA VAL A 81 8.49 -8.76 4.79
C VAL A 81 7.57 -8.49 5.97
N GLU A 82 8.13 -8.23 7.14
CA GLU A 82 7.35 -8.13 8.39
C GLU A 82 6.61 -6.80 8.55
N ARG A 83 7.23 -5.68 8.15
CA ARG A 83 6.63 -4.35 8.21
C ARG A 83 6.61 -3.69 6.82
N PRO A 84 5.80 -4.23 5.90
CA PRO A 84 5.78 -3.75 4.53
C PRO A 84 5.11 -2.38 4.46
N ARG A 85 5.81 -1.45 3.82
CA ARG A 85 5.26 -0.20 3.26
C ARG A 85 5.25 -0.32 1.74
N HIS A 86 4.18 0.16 1.12
CA HIS A 86 4.07 0.25 -0.32
C HIS A 86 4.67 1.60 -0.74
N ILE A 87 5.91 1.57 -1.20
CA ILE A 87 6.64 2.75 -1.67
C ILE A 87 6.81 2.66 -3.17
N GLU A 88 6.48 3.71 -3.88
CA GLU A 88 6.59 3.73 -5.33
C GLU A 88 7.36 4.94 -5.80
N VAL A 89 8.08 4.81 -6.91
CA VAL A 89 8.92 5.87 -7.46
C VAL A 89 8.39 6.28 -8.83
N GLN A 90 8.15 7.58 -8.99
CA GLN A 90 7.84 8.15 -10.30
C GLN A 90 9.10 8.16 -11.16
N VAL A 91 9.04 7.57 -12.34
CA VAL A 91 10.11 7.65 -13.34
C VAL A 91 9.61 8.32 -14.60
N PHE A 92 10.54 8.90 -15.35
CA PHE A 92 10.30 9.48 -16.67
C PHE A 92 11.45 9.12 -17.60
N GLY A 93 11.14 8.59 -18.77
CA GLY A 93 12.10 8.31 -19.83
C GLY A 93 11.74 9.04 -21.12
N ASP A 94 12.73 9.37 -21.95
CA ASP A 94 12.53 9.87 -23.31
C ASP A 94 13.12 8.93 -24.38
N GLU A 95 12.82 9.19 -25.65
CA GLU A 95 13.34 8.41 -26.79
C GLU A 95 14.84 8.62 -27.03
N HIS A 96 15.48 9.55 -26.32
CA HIS A 96 16.89 9.90 -26.45
C HIS A 96 17.76 9.19 -25.41
N GLY A 97 17.19 8.29 -24.62
CA GLY A 97 17.89 7.52 -23.59
C GLY A 97 18.11 8.29 -22.29
N ASN A 98 17.42 9.41 -22.06
CA ASN A 98 17.45 10.12 -20.79
C ASN A 98 16.38 9.56 -19.85
N TYR A 99 16.75 9.42 -18.57
CA TYR A 99 15.87 8.92 -17.53
C TYR A 99 16.08 9.68 -16.23
N ILE A 100 14.99 10.07 -15.59
CA ILE A 100 14.98 10.70 -14.27
C ILE A 100 13.95 10.02 -13.35
N TYR A 101 14.13 10.16 -12.05
CA TYR A 101 13.08 9.88 -11.06
C TYR A 101 12.60 11.17 -10.40
N LEU A 102 11.29 11.25 -10.16
CA LEU A 102 10.60 12.36 -9.50
C LEU A 102 10.15 11.97 -8.09
N PHE A 103 11.11 11.44 -7.34
CA PHE A 103 10.96 10.95 -5.96
C PHE A 103 9.89 9.88 -5.78
N GLU A 104 9.71 9.51 -4.52
CA GLU A 104 8.84 8.44 -4.07
C GLU A 104 7.52 8.93 -3.46
N ARG A 105 6.53 8.05 -3.51
CA ARG A 105 5.24 8.17 -2.84
C ARG A 105 5.08 7.01 -1.88
N ASP A 106 4.47 7.27 -0.72
CA ASP A 106 3.98 6.22 0.18
C ASP A 106 2.49 6.04 -0.04
N CYS A 107 2.13 4.83 -0.50
CA CYS A 107 0.77 4.43 -0.79
C CYS A 107 0.31 3.33 0.17
N SER A 108 0.92 3.18 1.35
CA SER A 108 0.66 2.06 2.28
C SER A 108 -0.75 2.09 2.86
N VAL A 109 -1.43 3.25 2.86
CA VAL A 109 -2.79 3.39 3.38
C VAL A 109 -3.78 2.92 2.32
N GLN A 110 -4.05 1.61 2.34
CA GLN A 110 -4.91 0.92 1.38
C GLN A 110 -6.02 0.13 2.07
N ARG A 111 -7.14 -0.05 1.35
CA ARG A 111 -8.25 -0.93 1.74
C ARG A 111 -8.45 -1.99 0.66
N ARG A 112 -8.26 -3.27 0.98
CA ARG A 112 -8.44 -4.38 0.02
C ARG A 112 -7.63 -4.20 -1.28
N HIS A 113 -6.39 -3.74 -1.17
CA HIS A 113 -5.51 -3.40 -2.31
C HIS A 113 -5.91 -2.14 -3.11
N GLN A 114 -6.87 -1.36 -2.61
CA GLN A 114 -7.24 -0.06 -3.17
C GLN A 114 -6.55 1.05 -2.37
N LYS A 115 -5.74 1.88 -3.02
CA LYS A 115 -5.10 3.05 -2.40
C LYS A 115 -6.16 4.09 -2.01
N ILE A 116 -6.04 4.65 -0.79
CA ILE A 116 -7.05 5.55 -0.20
C ILE A 116 -6.47 6.92 0.12
N ILE A 117 -5.30 6.95 0.77
CA ILE A 117 -4.53 8.16 1.02
C ILE A 117 -3.07 7.89 0.63
N GLU A 118 -2.51 8.80 -0.14
CA GLU A 118 -1.14 8.74 -0.64
C GLU A 118 -0.39 9.98 -0.18
N GLU A 119 0.92 9.85 0.03
CA GLU A 119 1.76 10.97 0.44
C GLU A 119 3.13 11.00 -0.24
N ALA A 120 3.65 12.21 -0.45
CA ALA A 120 4.94 12.44 -1.06
C ALA A 120 5.65 13.62 -0.37
N PRO A 121 6.94 13.51 -0.04
CA PRO A 121 7.77 12.30 -0.09
C PRO A 121 7.33 11.24 0.95
N ALA A 122 7.85 10.02 0.85
CA ALA A 122 7.53 8.99 1.83
C ALA A 122 8.18 9.31 3.20
N PRO A 123 7.44 9.20 4.32
CA PRO A 123 7.97 9.53 5.63
C PRO A 123 9.09 8.57 6.06
N GLY A 124 10.06 9.07 6.82
CA GLY A 124 11.11 8.26 7.44
C GLY A 124 12.23 7.78 6.51
N LEU A 125 12.20 8.10 5.21
CA LEU A 125 13.31 7.82 4.29
C LEU A 125 14.34 8.95 4.31
N ASN A 126 15.59 8.61 4.62
CA ASN A 126 16.72 9.53 4.48
C ASN A 126 17.14 9.69 3.00
N ASP A 127 17.98 10.69 2.72
CA ASP A 127 18.36 11.04 1.35
C ASP A 127 19.17 9.95 0.64
N GLU A 128 19.99 9.20 1.38
CA GLU A 128 20.76 8.09 0.82
C GLU A 128 19.84 6.98 0.32
N LEU A 129 18.88 6.57 1.17
CA LEU A 129 17.91 5.53 0.85
C LEU A 129 16.97 5.96 -0.27
N ARG A 130 16.52 7.22 -0.26
CA ARG A 130 15.74 7.83 -1.33
C ARG A 130 16.49 7.79 -2.66
N LYS A 131 17.78 8.13 -2.65
CA LYS A 131 18.63 8.05 -3.85
C LYS A 131 18.79 6.60 -4.34
N LYS A 132 18.93 5.62 -3.42
CA LYS A 132 18.99 4.20 -3.77
C LYS A 132 17.69 3.72 -4.43
N LEU A 133 16.53 4.06 -3.87
CA LEU A 133 15.21 3.78 -4.45
C LEU A 133 15.07 4.40 -5.84
N GLY A 134 15.37 5.70 -5.96
CA GLY A 134 15.31 6.43 -7.23
C GLY A 134 16.20 5.84 -8.32
N THR A 135 17.44 5.49 -7.95
CA THR A 135 18.40 4.87 -8.87
C THR A 135 17.93 3.48 -9.31
N ALA A 136 17.41 2.67 -8.39
CA ALA A 136 16.86 1.36 -8.72
C ALA A 136 15.65 1.47 -9.68
N ALA A 137 14.77 2.45 -9.46
CA ALA A 137 13.64 2.71 -10.35
C ALA A 137 14.08 3.12 -11.76
N VAL A 138 15.06 4.03 -11.86
CA VAL A 138 15.63 4.42 -13.16
C VAL A 138 16.31 3.24 -13.86
N ASN A 139 17.02 2.38 -13.12
CA ASN A 139 17.60 1.17 -13.70
C ASN A 139 16.53 0.20 -14.23
N ALA A 140 15.42 0.05 -13.52
CA ALA A 140 14.28 -0.75 -13.98
C ALA A 140 13.70 -0.20 -15.29
N ALA A 141 13.49 1.12 -15.37
CA ALA A 141 12.99 1.80 -16.56
C ALA A 141 13.95 1.67 -17.76
N LYS A 142 15.26 1.86 -17.53
CA LYS A 142 16.31 1.70 -18.54
C LYS A 142 16.36 0.28 -19.10
N ALA A 143 16.23 -0.72 -18.24
CA ALA A 143 16.32 -2.13 -18.63
C ALA A 143 15.24 -2.56 -19.64
N VAL A 144 14.12 -1.83 -19.69
CA VAL A 144 13.00 -2.10 -20.61
C VAL A 144 12.85 -1.02 -21.68
N ASN A 145 13.81 -0.10 -21.81
CA ASN A 145 13.78 1.04 -22.73
C ASN A 145 12.48 1.86 -22.60
N TYR A 146 12.09 2.17 -21.35
CA TYR A 146 10.81 2.80 -21.06
C TYR A 146 10.74 4.26 -21.54
N VAL A 147 9.60 4.67 -22.10
CA VAL A 147 9.35 6.04 -22.58
C VAL A 147 8.08 6.60 -21.93
N GLY A 148 8.11 7.89 -21.57
CA GLY A 148 7.04 8.59 -20.89
C GLY A 148 7.04 8.42 -19.37
N ALA A 149 5.91 8.73 -18.74
CA ALA A 149 5.71 8.59 -17.30
C ALA A 149 5.46 7.12 -16.92
N GLY A 150 6.15 6.63 -15.90
CA GLY A 150 5.94 5.30 -15.34
C GLY A 150 6.13 5.30 -13.83
N THR A 151 5.69 4.25 -13.16
CA THR A 151 5.90 4.11 -11.72
C THR A 151 6.45 2.75 -11.40
N VAL A 152 7.54 2.71 -10.64
CA VAL A 152 8.14 1.47 -10.15
C VAL A 152 7.72 1.28 -8.70
N GLU A 153 7.02 0.20 -8.41
CA GLU A 153 6.49 -0.10 -7.07
C GLU A 153 7.44 -1.03 -6.32
N PHE A 154 7.66 -0.72 -5.04
CA PHE A 154 8.51 -1.45 -4.12
C PHE A 154 7.75 -1.81 -2.84
N VAL A 155 8.05 -3.00 -2.30
CA VAL A 155 7.82 -3.26 -0.88
C VAL A 155 9.05 -2.77 -0.13
N PHE A 156 8.85 -1.87 0.82
CA PHE A 156 9.87 -1.41 1.75
C PHE A 156 9.64 -2.02 3.14
N ASP A 157 10.65 -2.64 3.75
CA ASP A 157 10.58 -3.11 5.11
C ASP A 157 11.04 -2.03 6.09
N SER A 158 10.12 -1.50 6.89
CA SER A 158 10.46 -0.47 7.88
C SER A 158 11.31 -0.98 9.04
N LEU A 159 11.43 -2.30 9.22
CA LEU A 159 12.30 -2.90 10.24
C LEU A 159 13.77 -2.93 9.80
N THR A 160 14.04 -3.31 8.55
CA THR A 160 15.39 -3.50 8.03
C THR A 160 15.89 -2.34 7.17
N ASN A 161 14.98 -1.45 6.72
CA ASN A 161 15.21 -0.43 5.69
C ASN A 161 15.62 -1.01 4.33
N GLU A 162 15.27 -2.26 4.06
CA GLU A 162 15.45 -2.87 2.73
C GLU A 162 14.21 -2.63 1.87
N PHE A 163 14.41 -2.58 0.55
CA PHE A 163 13.31 -2.50 -0.41
C PHE A 163 13.49 -3.53 -1.50
N TYR A 164 12.36 -3.95 -2.06
CA TYR A 164 12.30 -4.99 -3.06
C TYR A 164 11.28 -4.62 -4.13
N PHE A 165 11.64 -4.79 -5.39
CA PHE A 165 10.80 -4.53 -6.55
C PHE A 165 9.56 -5.44 -6.52
N MET A 166 8.38 -4.84 -6.73
CA MET A 166 7.13 -5.55 -6.95
C MET A 166 6.83 -5.62 -8.44
N GLU A 167 6.59 -4.47 -9.04
CA GLU A 167 6.16 -4.33 -10.41
C GLU A 167 6.46 -2.92 -10.95
N MET A 168 6.26 -2.75 -12.25
CA MET A 168 6.33 -1.44 -12.90
C MET A 168 5.02 -1.20 -13.63
N ASN A 169 4.33 -0.12 -13.24
CA ASN A 169 3.14 0.35 -13.91
C ASN A 169 3.53 1.26 -15.08
N THR A 170 3.23 0.80 -16.29
CA THR A 170 3.61 1.44 -17.55
C THR A 170 2.60 2.50 -18.00
N ARG A 171 2.21 3.36 -17.06
CA ARG A 171 1.25 4.46 -17.25
C ARG A 171 1.48 5.56 -16.20
N LEU A 172 0.88 6.71 -16.43
CA LEU A 172 0.72 7.72 -15.37
C LEU A 172 -0.15 7.14 -14.24
N GLN A 173 0.30 7.30 -13.00
CA GLN A 173 -0.45 6.86 -11.84
C GLN A 173 -1.56 7.84 -11.47
N VAL A 174 -2.57 7.35 -10.76
CA VAL A 174 -3.72 8.17 -10.34
C VAL A 174 -3.24 9.26 -9.38
N GLU A 175 -2.35 8.89 -8.47
CA GLU A 175 -1.70 9.66 -7.42
C GLU A 175 -0.47 10.44 -7.91
N HIS A 176 -0.33 10.69 -9.22
CA HIS A 176 0.74 11.55 -9.73
C HIS A 176 0.69 13.02 -9.23
N PRO A 177 -0.48 13.62 -8.87
CA PRO A 177 -0.51 15.01 -8.41
C PRO A 177 0.35 15.28 -7.17
N ILE A 178 0.48 14.34 -6.22
CA ILE A 178 1.35 14.59 -5.05
C ILE A 178 2.82 14.67 -5.41
N THR A 179 3.26 13.97 -6.46
CA THR A 179 4.60 14.14 -7.04
C THR A 179 4.72 15.54 -7.62
N GLU A 180 3.79 15.95 -8.48
CA GLU A 180 3.78 17.30 -9.09
C GLU A 180 3.82 18.42 -8.06
N MET A 181 3.06 18.29 -6.97
CA MET A 181 3.01 19.30 -5.92
C MET A 181 4.36 19.49 -5.21
N ILE A 182 5.16 18.44 -5.04
CA ILE A 182 6.49 18.53 -4.41
C ILE A 182 7.61 18.86 -5.39
N THR A 183 7.52 18.43 -6.65
CA THR A 183 8.56 18.69 -7.67
C THR A 183 8.31 19.95 -8.47
N LYS A 184 7.10 20.51 -8.43
CA LYS A 184 6.65 21.65 -9.24
C LYS A 184 6.81 21.38 -10.75
N THR A 185 6.42 20.17 -11.15
CA THR A 185 6.41 19.71 -12.54
C THR A 185 4.98 19.43 -13.01
N ASP A 186 4.75 19.45 -14.32
CA ASP A 186 3.53 18.94 -14.95
C ASP A 186 3.91 17.67 -15.74
N LEU A 187 3.55 16.51 -15.19
CA LEU A 187 3.91 15.22 -15.77
C LEU A 187 3.13 14.95 -17.06
N VAL A 188 1.91 15.50 -17.18
CA VAL A 188 1.09 15.34 -18.39
C VAL A 188 1.67 16.16 -19.53
N GLU A 189 2.07 17.41 -19.27
CA GLU A 189 2.80 18.25 -20.23
C GLU A 189 4.11 17.57 -20.67
N MET A 190 4.90 17.07 -19.71
CA MET A 190 6.12 16.33 -20.02
C MET A 190 5.85 15.10 -20.91
N GLN A 191 4.71 14.42 -20.74
CA GLN A 191 4.34 13.27 -21.58
C GLN A 191 4.09 13.71 -23.01
N PHE A 192 3.40 14.84 -23.23
CA PHE A 192 3.21 15.40 -24.56
C PHE A 192 4.53 15.80 -25.22
N ASN A 193 5.43 16.45 -24.49
CA ASN A 193 6.72 16.88 -25.02
C ASN A 193 7.58 15.67 -25.45
N VAL A 194 7.68 14.65 -24.58
CA VAL A 194 8.41 13.41 -24.92
C VAL A 194 7.75 12.68 -26.10
N ALA A 195 6.42 12.62 -26.14
CA ALA A 195 5.70 12.01 -27.27
C ALA A 195 5.88 12.79 -28.59
N ASN A 196 6.21 14.08 -28.52
CA ASN A 196 6.61 14.91 -29.65
C ASN A 196 8.09 14.72 -30.07
N GLY A 197 8.79 13.76 -29.46
CA GLY A 197 10.20 13.48 -29.71
C GLY A 197 11.15 14.47 -29.03
N GLU A 198 10.68 15.29 -28.09
CA GLU A 198 11.54 16.21 -27.34
C GLU A 198 12.34 15.46 -26.25
N LYS A 199 13.46 16.06 -25.85
CA LYS A 199 14.26 15.57 -24.73
C LYS A 199 13.64 16.02 -23.41
N LEU A 200 13.92 15.28 -22.34
CA LEU A 200 13.61 15.75 -20.99
C LEU A 200 14.25 17.13 -20.74
N SER A 201 13.43 18.09 -20.33
CA SER A 201 13.85 19.44 -19.99
C SER A 201 14.61 19.54 -18.67
N LEU A 202 14.53 18.49 -17.84
CA LEU A 202 15.13 18.40 -16.51
C LEU A 202 16.17 17.27 -16.46
N SER A 203 17.31 17.54 -15.83
CA SER A 203 18.24 16.51 -15.38
C SER A 203 17.90 16.05 -13.96
N GLN A 204 18.47 14.93 -13.51
CA GLN A 204 18.23 14.42 -12.16
C GLN A 204 18.62 15.42 -11.06
N ASN A 205 19.59 16.31 -11.33
CA ASN A 205 20.05 17.32 -10.37
C ASN A 205 19.11 18.53 -10.26
N ASP A 206 18.25 18.74 -11.27
CA ASP A 206 17.29 19.85 -11.29
C ASP A 206 16.03 19.52 -10.49
N VAL A 207 15.76 18.22 -10.27
CA VAL A 207 14.58 17.74 -9.56
C VAL A 207 14.79 17.88 -8.04
N GLN A 208 13.95 18.69 -7.39
CA GLN A 208 14.03 18.98 -5.95
C GLN A 208 12.71 18.69 -5.23
N ILE A 209 12.80 18.29 -3.96
CA ILE A 209 11.64 18.16 -3.08
C ILE A 209 11.34 19.52 -2.47
N ASN A 210 10.11 19.99 -2.67
CA ASN A 210 9.58 21.17 -2.03
C ASN A 210 8.40 20.76 -1.14
N GLY A 211 8.58 20.80 0.19
CA GLY A 211 7.51 20.53 1.14
C GLY A 211 7.00 19.08 1.12
N HIS A 212 5.73 18.91 1.45
CA HIS A 212 5.04 17.62 1.58
C HIS A 212 3.63 17.73 1.03
N SER A 213 3.17 16.70 0.34
CA SER A 213 1.86 16.61 -0.25
C SER A 213 1.13 15.36 0.20
N PHE A 214 -0.18 15.48 0.39
CA PHE A 214 -1.11 14.36 0.57
C PHE A 214 -2.16 14.38 -0.53
N GLU A 215 -2.62 13.21 -0.93
CA GLU A 215 -3.81 13.02 -1.74
C GLU A 215 -4.78 12.09 -1.03
N ALA A 216 -6.07 12.39 -1.13
CA ALA A 216 -7.14 11.51 -0.70
C ALA A 216 -8.09 11.25 -1.85
N ARG A 217 -8.39 9.97 -2.10
CA ARG A 217 -9.35 9.55 -3.11
C ARG A 217 -10.77 9.58 -2.55
N ILE A 218 -11.59 10.47 -3.10
CA ILE A 218 -12.98 10.64 -2.72
C ILE A 218 -13.82 9.65 -3.53
N TYR A 219 -14.43 8.67 -2.86
CA TYR A 219 -15.24 7.64 -3.50
C TYR A 219 -16.72 7.74 -3.08
N ALA A 220 -17.60 7.41 -4.02
CA ALA A 220 -18.99 7.05 -3.77
C ALA A 220 -19.03 5.63 -3.18
N GLU A 221 -18.70 5.50 -1.90
CA GLU A 221 -18.71 4.25 -1.13
C GLU A 221 -19.34 4.49 0.24
N ASP A 222 -19.86 3.43 0.86
CA ASP A 222 -20.40 3.47 2.22
C ASP A 222 -19.48 2.75 3.23
N PRO A 223 -18.57 3.45 3.93
CA PRO A 223 -17.69 2.84 4.92
C PRO A 223 -18.41 2.11 6.07
N SER A 224 -19.68 2.46 6.35
CA SER A 224 -20.47 1.81 7.39
C SER A 224 -21.05 0.47 6.95
N ASN A 225 -21.11 0.22 5.64
CA ASN A 225 -21.67 -0.97 5.03
C ASN A 225 -20.60 -1.68 4.17
N ASP A 226 -19.48 -2.05 4.82
CA ASP A 226 -18.32 -2.73 4.22
C ASP A 226 -17.76 -2.06 2.96
N PHE A 227 -17.90 -0.73 2.88
CA PHE A 227 -17.50 0.10 1.75
C PHE A 227 -18.10 -0.35 0.42
N LEU A 228 -19.36 -0.77 0.42
CA LEU A 228 -20.08 -1.05 -0.82
C LEU A 228 -20.07 0.20 -1.72
N PRO A 229 -19.73 0.05 -3.02
CA PRO A 229 -19.87 1.12 -3.99
C PRO A 229 -21.31 1.60 -4.08
N ILE A 230 -21.49 2.90 -4.15
CA ILE A 230 -22.78 3.57 -4.25
C ILE A 230 -22.89 4.19 -5.64
N SER A 231 -24.03 3.94 -6.28
CA SER A 231 -24.43 4.57 -7.54
C SER A 231 -25.65 5.46 -7.31
N GLY A 232 -25.82 6.46 -8.15
CA GLY A 232 -26.94 7.39 -8.07
C GLY A 232 -26.55 8.84 -8.35
N LYS A 233 -27.50 9.74 -8.13
CA LYS A 233 -27.38 11.15 -8.51
C LYS A 233 -26.69 12.00 -7.44
N ILE A 234 -25.74 12.82 -7.86
CA ILE A 234 -25.16 13.89 -7.05
C ILE A 234 -26.15 15.06 -7.06
N ASN A 235 -26.91 15.23 -5.98
CA ASN A 235 -27.90 16.31 -5.89
C ASN A 235 -27.25 17.67 -5.68
N TYR A 236 -26.15 17.69 -4.92
CA TYR A 236 -25.35 18.88 -4.67
C TYR A 236 -23.90 18.47 -4.42
N LEU A 237 -22.98 19.22 -5.01
CA LEU A 237 -21.53 19.11 -4.84
C LEU A 237 -20.96 20.52 -4.68
N SER A 238 -20.35 20.78 -3.53
CA SER A 238 -19.44 21.90 -3.29
C SER A 238 -18.09 21.33 -2.90
N GLU A 239 -17.06 21.75 -3.63
CA GLU A 239 -15.68 21.33 -3.42
C GLU A 239 -14.93 22.38 -2.58
N PRO A 240 -13.77 22.03 -1.98
CA PRO A 240 -12.88 22.98 -1.36
C PRO A 240 -12.38 24.04 -2.34
N GLU A 241 -12.04 25.23 -1.82
CA GLU A 241 -11.49 26.31 -2.64
C GLU A 241 -10.10 25.93 -3.17
N VAL A 242 -9.98 25.85 -4.50
CA VAL A 242 -8.71 25.55 -5.18
C VAL A 242 -7.78 26.75 -5.08
N CYS A 243 -6.55 26.50 -4.66
CA CYS A 243 -5.46 27.48 -4.59
C CYS A 243 -4.11 26.78 -4.75
N ASP A 244 -3.00 27.52 -4.69
CA ASP A 244 -1.65 27.00 -4.94
C ASP A 244 -1.28 25.77 -4.11
N ASP A 245 -1.88 25.62 -2.92
CA ASP A 245 -1.61 24.52 -2.00
C ASP A 245 -2.77 23.51 -1.88
N VAL A 246 -3.87 23.70 -2.61
CA VAL A 246 -5.07 22.84 -2.59
C VAL A 246 -5.53 22.63 -4.02
N ARG A 247 -5.38 21.41 -4.53
CA ARG A 247 -5.80 20.99 -5.86
C ARG A 247 -6.92 19.97 -5.75
N VAL A 248 -7.95 20.14 -6.56
CA VAL A 248 -9.06 19.19 -6.69
C VAL A 248 -9.10 18.74 -8.13
N GLU A 249 -9.01 17.42 -8.36
CA GLU A 249 -9.25 16.82 -9.66
C GLU A 249 -10.53 16.02 -9.62
N THR A 250 -11.53 16.45 -10.39
CA THR A 250 -12.88 15.91 -10.34
C THR A 250 -13.37 15.59 -11.73
N GLY A 251 -14.10 14.48 -11.86
CA GLY A 251 -14.74 14.06 -13.12
C GLY A 251 -16.24 14.32 -13.15
N VAL A 252 -16.80 14.89 -12.07
CA VAL A 252 -18.26 14.99 -11.87
C VAL A 252 -18.67 16.39 -11.41
N ARG A 253 -19.97 16.69 -11.54
CA ARG A 253 -20.58 17.97 -11.17
C ARG A 253 -21.91 17.75 -10.45
N SER A 254 -22.43 18.81 -9.82
CA SER A 254 -23.80 18.81 -9.30
C SER A 254 -24.79 18.44 -10.41
N GLY A 255 -25.61 17.43 -10.18
CA GLY A 255 -26.61 16.92 -11.13
C GLY A 255 -26.19 15.65 -11.88
N ASP A 256 -24.91 15.28 -11.87
CA ASP A 256 -24.41 14.08 -12.54
C ASP A 256 -24.83 12.79 -11.81
N GLU A 257 -24.74 11.66 -12.51
CA GLU A 257 -25.01 10.33 -11.98
C GLU A 257 -23.72 9.51 -11.93
N VAL A 258 -23.39 8.99 -10.75
CA VAL A 258 -22.35 7.97 -10.58
C VAL A 258 -22.94 6.62 -10.94
N SER A 259 -22.58 6.10 -12.11
CA SER A 259 -23.12 4.84 -12.62
C SER A 259 -22.39 3.61 -12.06
N VAL A 260 -23.04 2.45 -12.11
CA VAL A 260 -22.43 1.15 -11.75
C VAL A 260 -21.39 0.66 -12.77
N TYR A 261 -21.30 1.28 -13.94
CA TYR A 261 -20.44 0.83 -15.04
C TYR A 261 -19.00 1.34 -14.94
N TYR A 262 -18.75 2.33 -14.09
CA TYR A 262 -17.45 2.98 -13.95
C TYR A 262 -16.96 2.90 -12.51
N ASP A 263 -15.70 3.27 -12.32
CA ASP A 263 -15.10 3.40 -11.01
C ASP A 263 -15.86 4.45 -10.16
N PRO A 264 -16.14 4.19 -8.86
CA PRO A 264 -16.93 5.10 -8.02
C PRO A 264 -16.15 6.34 -7.55
N MET A 265 -14.92 6.58 -8.03
CA MET A 265 -14.14 7.77 -7.65
C MET A 265 -14.80 9.04 -8.18
N ILE A 266 -15.10 9.94 -7.26
CA ILE A 266 -15.71 11.25 -7.50
C ILE A 266 -14.62 12.27 -7.81
N ALA A 267 -13.60 12.32 -6.95
CA ALA A 267 -12.55 13.32 -7.02
C ALA A 267 -11.27 12.85 -6.31
N LYS A 268 -10.17 13.54 -6.59
CA LYS A 268 -8.93 13.49 -5.82
C LYS A 268 -8.73 14.84 -5.14
N LEU A 269 -8.63 14.85 -3.82
CA LEU A 269 -8.25 16.03 -3.07
C LEU A 269 -6.75 15.96 -2.78
N VAL A 270 -6.01 16.93 -3.29
CA VAL A 270 -4.56 17.02 -3.15
C VAL A 270 -4.25 18.27 -2.36
N VAL A 271 -3.45 18.15 -1.30
CA VAL A 271 -3.03 19.28 -0.49
C VAL A 271 -1.52 19.28 -0.31
N TRP A 272 -0.95 20.47 -0.24
CA TRP A 272 0.49 20.66 -0.04
C TRP A 272 0.76 21.60 1.14
N SER A 273 1.89 21.39 1.81
CA SER A 273 2.45 22.35 2.76
C SER A 273 3.96 22.21 2.88
N LYS A 274 4.59 23.10 3.66
CA LYS A 274 6.04 23.09 3.90
C LYS A 274 6.53 21.88 4.68
N ASP A 275 5.65 21.27 5.47
CA ASP A 275 5.94 20.08 6.26
C ASP A 275 4.73 19.15 6.32
N ARG A 276 5.01 17.88 6.61
CA ARG A 276 4.01 16.80 6.66
C ARG A 276 2.87 17.09 7.63
N GLU A 277 3.16 17.60 8.82
CA GLU A 277 2.15 17.84 9.85
C GLU A 277 1.14 18.91 9.41
N LYS A 278 1.63 20.01 8.82
CA LYS A 278 0.76 21.05 8.26
C LYS A 278 -0.02 20.56 7.04
N ALA A 279 0.60 19.76 6.17
CA ALA A 279 -0.09 19.17 5.02
C ALA A 279 -1.23 18.24 5.49
N LEU A 280 -1.01 17.42 6.51
CA LEU A 280 -2.04 16.55 7.08
C LEU A 280 -3.18 17.33 7.75
N LYS A 281 -2.87 18.36 8.53
CA LYS A 281 -3.88 19.27 9.10
C LYS A 281 -4.71 19.95 8.01
N LYS A 282 -4.05 20.36 6.93
CA LYS A 282 -4.71 20.93 5.75
C LYS A 282 -5.62 19.90 5.08
N LEU A 283 -5.18 18.65 4.91
CA LEU A 283 -6.01 17.58 4.34
C LEU A 283 -7.32 17.42 5.12
N ILE A 284 -7.23 17.31 6.45
CA ILE A 284 -8.41 17.17 7.32
C ILE A 284 -9.34 18.37 7.18
N LYS A 285 -8.79 19.58 7.16
CA LYS A 285 -9.56 20.82 6.99
C LYS A 285 -10.27 20.84 5.63
N GLU A 286 -9.58 20.57 4.54
CA GLU A 286 -10.16 20.65 3.20
C GLU A 286 -11.14 19.50 2.94
N LEU A 287 -10.94 18.31 3.52
CA LEU A 287 -11.97 17.26 3.53
C LEU A 287 -13.27 17.73 4.19
N SER A 288 -13.19 18.53 5.27
CA SER A 288 -14.39 19.06 5.94
C SER A 288 -15.14 20.13 5.13
N ASN A 289 -14.50 20.70 4.11
CA ASN A 289 -15.10 21.72 3.24
C ASN A 289 -15.94 21.12 2.10
N TYR A 290 -15.82 19.81 1.83
CA TYR A 290 -16.68 19.13 0.88
C TYR A 290 -18.13 19.08 1.38
N LYS A 291 -19.07 19.36 0.48
CA LYS A 291 -20.50 19.17 0.71
C LYS A 291 -21.08 18.39 -0.46
N ILE A 292 -21.34 17.11 -0.22
CA ILE A 292 -21.91 16.20 -1.22
C ILE A 292 -23.23 15.64 -0.68
N THR A 293 -24.29 15.73 -1.47
CA THR A 293 -25.60 15.15 -1.13
C THR A 293 -26.13 14.30 -2.29
N GLY A 294 -27.01 13.34 -1.98
CA GLY A 294 -27.55 12.38 -2.95
C GLY A 294 -26.78 11.06 -3.02
N LEU A 295 -25.53 11.03 -2.54
CA LEU A 295 -24.69 9.85 -2.45
C LEU A 295 -23.99 9.77 -1.08
N THR A 296 -23.80 8.55 -0.58
CA THR A 296 -22.86 8.29 0.52
C THR A 296 -21.44 8.32 -0.02
N THR A 297 -20.52 8.91 0.73
CA THR A 297 -19.10 9.02 0.36
C THR A 297 -18.19 8.56 1.49
N ASN A 298 -16.94 8.26 1.14
CA ASN A 298 -15.91 7.88 2.11
C ASN A 298 -15.29 9.07 2.88
N ILE A 299 -15.71 10.32 2.64
CA ILE A 299 -15.11 11.53 3.25
C ILE A 299 -15.03 11.47 4.78
N PRO A 300 -16.10 11.09 5.53
CA PRO A 300 -16.01 11.00 6.98
C PRO A 300 -14.97 9.98 7.46
N PHE A 301 -14.82 8.87 6.71
CA PHE A 301 -13.80 7.86 6.98
C PHE A 301 -12.39 8.40 6.71
N LEU A 302 -12.17 9.13 5.61
CA LEU A 302 -10.89 9.77 5.30
C LEU A 302 -10.46 10.75 6.40
N MET A 303 -11.39 11.58 6.88
CA MET A 303 -11.12 12.51 8.00
C MET A 303 -10.74 11.77 9.28
N GLN A 304 -11.47 10.71 9.62
CA GLN A 304 -11.17 9.88 10.79
C GLN A 304 -9.79 9.21 10.67
N LEU A 305 -9.46 8.72 9.47
CA LEU A 305 -8.19 8.06 9.17
C LEU A 305 -7.02 9.03 9.28
N ALA A 306 -7.12 10.20 8.63
CA ALA A 306 -6.11 11.26 8.67
C ALA A 306 -5.91 11.83 10.10
N SER A 307 -6.97 11.86 10.91
CA SER A 307 -6.91 12.32 12.31
C SER A 307 -6.47 11.24 13.29
N HIS A 308 -6.26 10.00 12.83
CA HIS A 308 -5.94 8.89 13.70
C HIS A 308 -4.52 9.06 14.26
N LYS A 309 -4.32 8.84 15.56
CA LYS A 309 -3.00 9.03 16.22
C LYS A 309 -1.86 8.26 15.57
N LYS A 310 -2.19 7.13 14.94
CA LYS A 310 -1.27 6.22 14.27
C LYS A 310 -1.04 6.56 12.79
N PHE A 311 -1.62 7.65 12.29
CA PHE A 311 -1.51 8.05 10.90
C PHE A 311 -0.06 8.49 10.60
N GLY A 312 0.69 7.64 9.91
CA GLY A 312 2.13 7.82 9.69
C GLY A 312 3.04 7.27 10.81
N GLU A 313 2.50 6.51 11.75
CA GLU A 313 3.30 5.61 12.59
C GLU A 313 3.24 4.20 12.00
N ASP A 314 4.37 3.47 11.99
CA ASP A 314 4.45 2.07 11.55
C ASP A 314 3.52 1.19 12.39
N ILE A 315 2.26 1.05 11.97
CA ILE A 315 1.30 0.23 12.69
C ILE A 315 0.66 -0.81 11.79
N VAL A 316 1.06 -2.02 12.12
CA VAL A 316 0.60 -3.33 11.70
C VAL A 316 -0.92 -3.46 11.88
N SER A 317 -1.54 -3.98 10.82
CA SER A 317 -2.94 -4.36 10.56
C SER A 317 -4.11 -3.72 11.36
N PRO A 318 -5.04 -3.02 10.67
CA PRO A 318 -6.08 -2.22 11.30
C PRO A 318 -7.56 -2.67 11.11
N MET A 319 -7.89 -3.95 10.81
CA MET A 319 -9.25 -4.30 10.29
C MET A 319 -10.09 -5.30 11.13
N PRO A 320 -11.44 -5.23 11.09
CA PRO A 320 -12.33 -6.25 11.66
C PRO A 320 -12.10 -7.61 11.01
N GLY A 321 -12.14 -8.68 11.80
CA GLY A 321 -11.88 -10.03 11.31
C GLY A 321 -12.43 -11.11 12.23
N VAL A 322 -12.08 -12.34 11.91
CA VAL A 322 -12.37 -13.54 12.72
C VAL A 322 -11.11 -13.89 13.49
N VAL A 323 -11.22 -14.09 14.80
CA VAL A 323 -10.11 -14.59 15.60
C VAL A 323 -9.79 -16.01 15.12
N GLU A 324 -8.65 -16.24 14.49
CA GLU A 324 -8.28 -17.57 14.03
C GLU A 324 -7.62 -18.38 15.14
N LYS A 325 -6.66 -17.79 15.85
CA LYS A 325 -5.94 -18.45 16.95
C LYS A 325 -5.62 -17.45 18.06
N ILE A 326 -5.63 -17.92 19.30
CA ILE A 326 -5.10 -17.18 20.46
C ILE A 326 -3.88 -17.96 20.94
N LEU A 327 -2.75 -17.27 21.04
CA LEU A 327 -1.43 -17.87 21.26
C LEU A 327 -0.91 -17.68 22.70
N VAL A 328 -1.74 -17.09 23.56
CA VAL A 328 -1.40 -16.79 24.96
C VAL A 328 -2.47 -17.31 25.91
N GLN A 329 -2.11 -17.50 27.18
CA GLN A 329 -3.01 -17.94 28.25
C GLN A 329 -3.22 -16.83 29.28
N GLU A 330 -4.34 -16.87 30.00
CA GLU A 330 -4.57 -15.98 31.15
C GLU A 330 -3.48 -16.22 32.22
N GLY A 331 -2.90 -15.14 32.74
CA GLY A 331 -1.76 -15.18 33.66
C GLY A 331 -0.38 -15.31 33.01
N GLN A 332 -0.29 -15.45 31.69
CA GLN A 332 1.00 -15.51 30.98
C GLN A 332 1.67 -14.13 30.94
N SER A 333 2.97 -14.09 31.26
CA SER A 333 3.81 -12.91 31.04
C SER A 333 4.25 -12.87 29.58
N VAL A 334 4.01 -11.75 28.90
CA VAL A 334 4.34 -11.54 27.48
C VAL A 334 5.28 -10.35 27.32
N LYS A 335 6.24 -10.46 26.41
CA LYS A 335 7.19 -9.38 26.08
C LYS A 335 6.67 -8.47 24.98
N LYS A 336 7.19 -7.25 24.89
CA LYS A 336 6.96 -6.34 23.77
C LYS A 336 7.31 -7.03 22.45
N GLY A 337 6.36 -7.06 21.52
CA GLY A 337 6.51 -7.71 20.21
C GLY A 337 6.10 -9.18 20.17
N GLU A 338 5.79 -9.81 21.31
CA GLU A 338 5.29 -11.19 21.38
C GLU A 338 3.87 -11.28 20.81
N THR A 339 3.61 -12.29 19.99
CA THR A 339 2.31 -12.48 19.34
C THR A 339 1.29 -13.04 20.31
N LEU A 340 0.15 -12.36 20.41
CA LEU A 340 -0.94 -12.68 21.32
C LEU A 340 -2.04 -13.49 20.62
N ALA A 341 -2.37 -13.12 19.39
CA ALA A 341 -3.43 -13.76 18.61
C ALA A 341 -3.26 -13.53 17.10
N VAL A 342 -3.95 -14.36 16.32
CA VAL A 342 -4.07 -14.28 14.87
C VAL A 342 -5.51 -13.97 14.51
N ILE A 343 -5.73 -12.97 13.68
CA ILE A 343 -7.05 -12.58 13.17
C ILE A 343 -7.04 -12.74 11.65
N ILE A 344 -8.02 -13.43 11.09
CA ILE A 344 -8.28 -13.38 9.65
C ILE A 344 -9.16 -12.18 9.37
N ALA A 345 -8.64 -11.19 8.65
CA ALA A 345 -9.49 -10.17 8.05
C ALA A 345 -9.24 -10.13 6.55
N MET A 346 -10.32 -10.05 5.76
CA MET A 346 -10.24 -9.95 4.30
C MET A 346 -9.34 -11.02 3.65
N LYS A 347 -9.46 -12.28 4.11
CA LYS A 347 -8.68 -13.44 3.62
C LYS A 347 -7.18 -13.36 3.87
N MET A 348 -6.71 -12.46 4.74
CA MET A 348 -5.32 -12.39 5.19
C MET A 348 -5.24 -12.57 6.71
N GLU A 349 -4.20 -13.27 7.15
CA GLU A 349 -3.87 -13.44 8.57
C GLU A 349 -3.14 -12.21 9.11
N TYR A 350 -3.55 -11.78 10.29
CA TYR A 350 -2.99 -10.62 10.96
C TYR A 350 -2.57 -10.96 12.39
N LEU A 351 -1.31 -10.67 12.70
CA LEU A 351 -0.72 -10.94 14.01
C LEU A 351 -0.95 -9.76 14.94
N ILE A 352 -1.64 -10.02 16.05
CA ILE A 352 -1.81 -9.06 17.14
C ILE A 352 -0.68 -9.27 18.13
N LYS A 353 0.25 -8.30 18.23
CA LYS A 353 1.44 -8.36 19.10
C LYS A 353 1.29 -7.47 20.34
N SER A 354 1.93 -7.85 21.44
CA SER A 354 1.99 -7.02 22.65
C SER A 354 2.80 -5.74 22.40
N ASN A 355 2.32 -4.61 22.91
CA ASN A 355 3.00 -3.31 22.75
C ASN A 355 4.03 -3.00 23.86
N LYS A 356 4.01 -3.74 24.96
CA LYS A 356 4.95 -3.63 26.10
C LYS A 356 5.05 -4.97 26.82
N ASP A 357 5.98 -5.08 27.76
CA ASP A 357 6.06 -6.22 28.67
C ASP A 357 4.89 -6.11 29.67
N GLN A 358 4.06 -7.15 29.76
CA GLN A 358 2.85 -7.16 30.59
C GLN A 358 2.32 -8.58 30.83
N VAL A 359 1.39 -8.72 31.78
CA VAL A 359 0.76 -10.02 32.10
C VAL A 359 -0.67 -10.02 31.59
N VAL A 360 -1.05 -11.09 30.88
CA VAL A 360 -2.41 -11.29 30.38
C VAL A 360 -3.38 -11.45 31.55
N ASP A 361 -4.39 -10.58 31.63
CA ASP A 361 -5.44 -10.62 32.66
C ASP A 361 -6.57 -11.55 32.22
N LYS A 362 -7.27 -11.21 31.12
CA LYS A 362 -8.35 -12.03 30.57
C LYS A 362 -8.35 -12.08 29.06
N ILE A 363 -8.79 -13.22 28.53
CA ILE A 363 -9.03 -13.43 27.11
C ILE A 363 -10.54 -13.30 26.86
N LEU A 364 -10.94 -12.29 26.09
CA LEU A 364 -12.36 -11.88 25.97
C LEU A 364 -13.11 -12.53 24.81
N LEU A 365 -12.39 -13.11 23.84
CA LEU A 365 -12.95 -13.77 22.67
C LEU A 365 -12.27 -15.11 22.46
N LYS A 366 -12.94 -16.02 21.73
CA LYS A 366 -12.41 -17.34 21.37
C LYS A 366 -12.09 -17.43 19.87
N ALA A 367 -11.28 -18.42 19.50
CA ALA A 367 -11.08 -18.76 18.09
C ALA A 367 -12.44 -19.04 17.42
N GLY A 368 -12.65 -18.47 16.22
CA GLY A 368 -13.90 -18.49 15.47
C GLY A 368 -14.84 -17.30 15.73
N GLU A 369 -14.57 -16.47 16.74
CA GLU A 369 -15.43 -15.32 17.05
C GLU A 369 -15.06 -14.07 16.24
N ASN A 370 -16.07 -13.30 15.86
CA ASN A 370 -15.89 -12.04 15.13
C ASN A 370 -15.41 -10.94 16.09
N VAL A 371 -14.39 -10.19 15.68
CA VAL A 371 -13.91 -9.00 16.38
C VAL A 371 -14.17 -7.75 15.53
N ALA A 372 -14.99 -6.85 16.08
CA ALA A 372 -15.24 -5.54 15.47
C ALA A 372 -13.98 -4.67 15.50
N LYS A 373 -13.91 -3.65 14.65
CA LYS A 373 -12.82 -2.67 14.66
C LYS A 373 -12.70 -2.02 16.04
N GLY A 374 -11.53 -2.13 16.68
CA GLY A 374 -11.30 -1.62 18.03
C GLY A 374 -11.90 -2.46 19.16
N GLY A 375 -12.44 -3.63 18.85
CA GLY A 375 -12.91 -4.60 19.84
C GLY A 375 -11.77 -5.10 20.73
N LYS A 376 -12.05 -5.27 22.02
CA LYS A 376 -11.06 -5.79 22.98
C LYS A 376 -10.98 -7.31 22.85
N LEU A 377 -9.79 -7.80 22.52
CA LEU A 377 -9.50 -9.23 22.41
C LEU A 377 -8.95 -9.80 23.72
N ILE A 378 -7.98 -9.10 24.31
CA ILE A 378 -7.24 -9.51 25.50
C ILE A 378 -7.09 -8.28 26.41
N THR A 379 -7.29 -8.44 27.71
CA THR A 379 -6.96 -7.44 28.74
C THR A 379 -5.65 -7.81 29.43
N PHE A 380 -4.99 -6.80 29.99
CA PHE A 380 -3.74 -6.96 30.73
C PHE A 380 -3.93 -6.47 32.16
N ILE A 381 -3.17 -7.06 33.09
CA ILE A 381 -3.16 -6.62 34.48
C ILE A 381 -2.53 -5.22 34.49
N ASN A 382 -3.24 -4.26 35.09
CA ASN A 382 -2.79 -2.88 35.22
C ASN A 382 -1.53 -2.76 36.08
#